data_AF-A0A4S8JRU7-F1
#
_entry.id   AF-A0A4S8JRU7-F1
#
_cell.length_a   1.000
_cell.length_b   1.000
_cell.length_c   1.000
_cell.angle_alpha   90.00
_cell.angle_beta   90.00
_cell.angle_gamma   90.00
#
_symmetry.space_group_name_H-M   'P 1'
#
loop_
_entity.id
_entity.type
_entity.pdbx_description
1 polymer ?
#
loop_
_entity_poly.entity_id
_entity_poly.type
_entity_poly.pdbx_seq_one_letter_code
_entity_poly.pdbx_strand_id
1 'polypeptide(L)'
;MNPKPERSSSSPVIGKKNPVGSSSSYDEDEGREALSYSHLTSAAARNRYKNDFFHDAGGLENQSVQELENYAAYKAEETTQKVNDCLKIAKVTREDASDTLVMLHQQGEQITRTHEITVSIDHDLSRKILMG
;
A
#
# COMPACT_ATOMS: atom_id res chain seq x y z
N MET A 1 -27.01 27.91 40.98
CA MET A 1 -25.65 28.01 40.39
C MET A 1 -24.66 27.29 41.29
N ASN A 2 -24.13 26.16 40.82
CA ASN A 2 -22.70 25.79 40.79
C ASN A 2 -22.55 24.33 40.29
N PRO A 3 -21.42 23.99 39.64
CA PRO A 3 -21.44 23.20 38.40
C PRO A 3 -21.02 21.73 38.55
N LYS A 4 -21.31 20.98 37.48
CA LYS A 4 -21.07 19.55 37.23
C LYS A 4 -19.55 19.27 37.07
N PRO A 5 -19.01 18.13 37.53
CA PRO A 5 -17.58 17.86 37.41
C PRO A 5 -17.17 17.57 35.97
N GLU A 6 -16.13 18.28 35.53
CA GLU A 6 -15.42 18.12 34.27
C GLU A 6 -14.76 16.73 34.21
N ARG A 7 -14.99 15.99 33.13
CA ARG A 7 -14.16 14.83 32.75
C ARG A 7 -13.46 15.15 31.44
N SER A 8 -12.14 15.06 31.54
CA SER A 8 -11.13 15.33 30.52
C SER A 8 -11.49 14.78 29.14
N SER A 9 -11.57 15.69 28.19
CA SER A 9 -11.59 15.45 26.75
C SER A 9 -10.32 14.75 26.29
N SER A 10 -10.45 13.74 25.41
CA SER A 10 -9.44 13.35 24.42
C SER A 10 -10.06 12.42 23.37
N SER A 11 -10.83 13.00 22.45
CA SER A 11 -11.16 12.35 21.17
C SER A 11 -10.06 12.69 20.16
N PRO A 12 -9.61 11.75 19.31
CA PRO A 12 -8.50 12.00 18.39
C PRO A 12 -8.93 12.96 17.28
N VAL A 13 -8.10 13.98 17.06
CA VAL A 13 -8.25 14.96 15.97
C VAL A 13 -8.00 14.24 14.65
N ILE A 14 -9.05 14.02 13.86
CA ILE A 14 -8.96 13.64 12.45
C ILE A 14 -8.42 14.86 11.69
N GLY A 15 -7.10 14.89 11.50
CA GLY A 15 -6.43 15.86 10.65
C GLY A 15 -6.76 15.59 9.19
N LYS A 16 -7.68 16.38 8.62
CA LYS A 16 -7.87 16.47 7.17
C LYS A 16 -6.63 17.13 6.56
N LYS A 17 -5.79 16.37 5.86
CA LYS A 17 -4.75 16.92 4.97
C LYS A 17 -5.35 17.13 3.59
N ASN A 18 -5.50 18.39 3.18
CA ASN A 18 -5.78 18.77 1.80
C ASN A 18 -4.55 18.46 0.92
N PRO A 19 -4.69 17.99 -0.34
CA PRO A 19 -3.57 17.90 -1.26
C PRO A 19 -3.30 19.29 -1.87
N VAL A 20 -2.25 19.96 -1.39
CA VAL A 20 -1.67 21.12 -2.07
C VAL A 20 -0.73 20.60 -3.15
N GLY A 21 -1.02 20.96 -4.40
CA GLY A 21 -0.13 20.73 -5.53
C GLY A 21 1.16 21.52 -5.33
N SER A 22 2.28 20.82 -5.28
CA SER A 22 3.60 21.41 -5.49
C SER A 22 4.13 20.89 -6.82
N SER A 23 4.03 21.76 -7.83
CA SER A 23 4.84 21.69 -9.04
C SER A 23 6.30 21.85 -8.62
N SER A 24 7.04 20.75 -8.54
CA SER A 24 8.48 20.78 -8.34
C SER A 24 9.18 20.72 -9.70
N SER A 25 9.52 21.90 -10.24
CA SER A 25 10.43 22.04 -11.36
C SER A 25 11.85 21.91 -10.81
N TYR A 26 12.53 20.81 -11.15
CA TYR A 26 13.96 20.66 -10.92
C TYR A 26 14.68 20.95 -12.24
N ASP A 27 15.19 22.17 -12.37
CA ASP A 27 16.15 22.54 -13.41
C ASP A 27 17.53 22.08 -12.95
N GLU A 28 17.99 20.96 -13.51
CA GLU A 28 19.41 20.61 -13.55
C GLU A 28 19.86 20.64 -15.01
N ASP A 29 20.60 21.71 -15.30
CA ASP A 29 21.34 21.98 -16.53
C ASP A 29 22.55 21.02 -16.68
N GLU A 30 22.98 20.87 -17.93
CA GLU A 30 24.10 20.10 -18.47
C GLU A 30 23.94 18.56 -18.58
N GLY A 31 23.49 18.14 -19.78
CA GLY A 31 23.83 16.83 -20.36
C GLY A 31 22.71 16.03 -21.02
N ARG A 32 21.50 16.58 -21.19
CA ARG A 32 20.27 15.76 -21.40
C ARG A 32 19.52 15.88 -22.73
N GLU A 33 20.07 16.50 -23.77
CA GLU A 33 19.31 16.63 -25.04
C GLU A 33 19.09 15.29 -25.76
N ALA A 34 20.06 14.37 -25.73
CA ALA A 34 19.92 13.05 -26.36
C ALA A 34 18.99 12.11 -25.56
N LEU A 35 19.02 12.18 -24.23
CA LEU A 35 18.21 11.32 -23.37
C LEU A 35 16.74 11.73 -23.37
N SER A 36 16.43 13.02 -23.39
CA SER A 36 15.06 13.53 -23.46
C SER A 36 14.37 13.09 -24.75
N TYR A 37 15.05 13.23 -25.90
CA TYR A 37 14.50 12.76 -27.18
C TYR A 37 14.38 11.23 -27.24
N SER A 38 15.35 10.49 -26.70
CA SER A 38 15.29 9.01 -26.64
C SER A 38 14.17 8.49 -25.74
N HIS A 39 13.93 9.13 -24.59
CA HIS A 39 12.83 8.79 -23.68
C HIS A 39 11.48 9.18 -24.26
N LEU A 40 11.38 10.32 -24.96
CA LEU A 40 10.17 10.74 -25.65
C LEU A 40 9.85 9.84 -26.85
N THR A 41 10.84 9.44 -27.63
CA THR A 41 10.66 8.49 -28.76
C THR A 41 10.35 7.08 -28.27
N SER A 42 10.97 6.64 -27.18
CA SER A 42 10.63 5.37 -26.51
C SER A 42 9.21 5.41 -25.93
N ALA A 43 8.80 6.50 -25.27
CA ALA A 43 7.46 6.67 -24.75
C ALA A 43 6.41 6.72 -25.86
N ALA A 44 6.67 7.43 -26.95
CA ALA A 44 5.82 7.47 -28.13
C ALA A 44 5.68 6.08 -28.79
N ALA A 45 6.79 5.34 -28.94
CA ALA A 45 6.76 3.96 -29.46
C ALA A 45 5.97 3.02 -28.54
N ARG A 46 6.15 3.13 -27.23
CA ARG A 46 5.38 2.36 -26.23
C ARG A 46 3.89 2.68 -26.26
N ASN A 47 3.54 3.94 -26.50
CA ASN A 47 2.15 4.37 -26.62
C ASN A 47 1.49 3.77 -27.88
N ARG A 48 2.20 3.74 -29.01
CA ARG A 48 1.77 3.04 -30.24
C ARG A 48 1.49 1.55 -29.99
N TYR A 49 2.36 0.87 -29.26
CA TYR A 49 2.16 -0.55 -28.89
C TYR A 49 1.01 -0.79 -27.90
N LYS A 50 0.57 0.25 -27.18
CA LYS A 50 -0.50 0.15 -26.18
C LYS A 50 -1.89 0.31 -26.77
N ASN A 51 -2.07 1.23 -27.72
CA ASN A 51 -3.39 1.62 -28.23
C ASN A 51 -3.60 1.26 -29.71
N ASP A 52 -2.58 1.41 -30.55
CA ASP A 52 -2.79 1.46 -32.01
C ASP A 52 -2.33 0.20 -32.76
N PHE A 53 -1.53 -0.64 -32.10
CA PHE A 53 -0.87 -1.79 -32.73
C PHE A 53 -1.80 -2.76 -33.46
N PHE A 54 -3.00 -3.00 -32.92
CA PHE A 54 -3.98 -3.91 -33.53
C PHE A 54 -5.10 -3.23 -34.30
N HIS A 55 -5.28 -1.90 -34.16
CA HIS A 55 -6.42 -1.17 -34.73
C HIS A 55 -6.13 -0.57 -36.10
N ASP A 56 -4.91 -0.08 -36.35
CA ASP A 56 -4.59 0.63 -37.61
C ASP A 56 -3.85 -0.27 -38.62
N ALA A 57 -3.14 -1.30 -38.13
CA ALA A 57 -2.30 -2.18 -38.97
C ALA A 57 -3.01 -3.43 -39.50
N GLY A 58 -4.29 -3.66 -39.18
CA GLY A 58 -5.04 -4.82 -39.69
C GLY A 58 -4.68 -6.17 -39.05
N GLY A 59 -4.18 -6.19 -37.81
CA GLY A 59 -3.89 -7.42 -37.06
C GLY A 59 -2.42 -7.85 -37.09
N LEU A 60 -2.10 -8.93 -36.37
CA LEU A 60 -0.73 -9.42 -36.15
C LEU A 60 -0.08 -9.91 -37.47
N GLU A 61 -0.89 -10.41 -38.40
CA GLU A 61 -0.44 -10.95 -39.68
C GLU A 61 0.03 -9.91 -40.71
N ASN A 62 -0.31 -8.63 -40.51
CA ASN A 62 0.05 -7.54 -41.42
C ASN A 62 1.28 -6.74 -40.97
N GLN A 63 1.99 -7.21 -39.95
CA GLN A 63 3.14 -6.53 -39.36
C GLN A 63 4.46 -7.19 -39.73
N SER A 64 5.52 -6.38 -39.76
CA SER A 64 6.86 -6.89 -39.98
C SER A 64 7.37 -7.70 -38.77
N VAL A 65 8.26 -8.67 -39.01
CA VAL A 65 8.88 -9.45 -37.92
C VAL A 65 9.56 -8.56 -36.89
N GLN A 66 10.21 -7.48 -37.33
CA GLN A 66 10.88 -6.53 -36.44
C GLN A 66 9.89 -5.77 -35.53
N GLU A 67 8.69 -5.44 -36.03
CA GLU A 67 7.64 -4.83 -35.20
C GLU A 67 7.07 -5.80 -34.18
N LEU A 68 6.93 -7.08 -34.55
CA LEU A 68 6.51 -8.15 -33.65
C LEU A 68 7.53 -8.40 -32.54
N GLU A 69 8.82 -8.40 -32.87
CA GLU A 69 9.92 -8.50 -31.89
C GLU A 69 9.90 -7.34 -30.90
N ASN A 70 9.77 -6.10 -31.40
CA ASN A 70 9.70 -4.91 -30.55
C ASN A 70 8.44 -4.92 -29.66
N TYR A 71 7.30 -5.37 -30.19
CA TYR A 71 6.09 -5.55 -29.40
C TYR A 71 6.25 -6.63 -28.33
N ALA A 72 6.85 -7.76 -28.67
CA ALA A 72 7.14 -8.83 -27.70
C ALA A 72 8.06 -8.33 -26.57
N ALA A 73 9.13 -7.60 -26.91
CA ALA A 73 10.01 -6.97 -25.93
C ALA A 73 9.26 -5.97 -25.04
N TYR A 74 8.42 -5.13 -25.63
CA TYR A 74 7.58 -4.18 -24.90
C TYR A 74 6.62 -4.88 -23.93
N LYS A 75 5.90 -5.92 -24.37
CA LYS A 75 4.97 -6.68 -23.54
C LYS A 75 5.69 -7.44 -22.43
N ALA A 76 6.89 -7.97 -22.70
CA ALA A 76 7.72 -8.61 -21.69
C ALA A 76 8.13 -7.61 -20.61
N GLU A 77 8.55 -6.40 -20.99
CA GLU A 77 8.91 -5.33 -20.05
C GLU A 77 7.70 -4.86 -19.23
N GLU A 78 6.56 -4.61 -19.88
CA GLU A 78 5.31 -4.22 -19.21
C GLU A 78 4.86 -5.29 -18.19
N THR A 79 4.93 -6.56 -18.58
CA THR A 79 4.57 -7.68 -17.71
C THR A 79 5.53 -7.80 -16.54
N THR A 80 6.83 -7.67 -16.79
CA THR A 80 7.87 -7.70 -15.74
C THR A 80 7.64 -6.58 -14.73
N GLN A 81 7.30 -5.38 -15.20
CA GLN A 81 6.99 -4.26 -14.31
C GLN A 81 5.77 -4.55 -13.43
N LYS A 82 4.67 -5.07 -14.02
CA LYS A 82 3.47 -5.44 -13.26
C LYS A 82 3.74 -6.53 -12.23
N VAL A 83 4.50 -7.57 -12.60
CA VAL A 83 4.91 -8.64 -11.68
C VAL A 83 5.74 -8.09 -10.52
N ASN A 84 6.66 -7.16 -10.79
CA ASN A 84 7.44 -6.51 -9.76
C ASN A 84 6.56 -5.69 -8.79
N ASP A 85 5.56 -4.99 -9.30
CA ASP A 85 4.63 -4.24 -8.46
C ASP A 85 3.75 -5.17 -7.60
N CYS A 86 3.29 -6.30 -8.14
CA CYS A 86 2.63 -7.35 -7.35
C CYS A 86 3.56 -7.90 -6.25
N LEU A 87 4.84 -8.12 -6.55
CA LEU A 87 5.82 -8.59 -5.57
C LEU A 87 6.03 -7.59 -4.43
N LYS A 88 6.07 -6.29 -4.73
CA LYS A 88 6.17 -5.25 -3.68
C LYS A 88 4.96 -5.28 -2.75
N ILE A 89 3.75 -5.36 -3.32
CA ILE A 89 2.52 -5.44 -2.53
C ILE A 89 2.54 -6.68 -1.63
N ALA A 90 2.89 -7.84 -2.20
CA ALA A 90 2.96 -9.09 -1.44
C ALA A 90 3.96 -9.04 -0.26
N LYS A 91 5.10 -8.33 -0.45
CA LYS A 91 6.09 -8.13 0.63
C LYS A 91 5.52 -7.28 1.76
N VAL A 92 4.91 -6.13 1.43
CA VAL A 92 4.27 -5.24 2.41
C VAL A 92 3.18 -5.99 3.18
N THR A 93 2.29 -6.70 2.47
CA THR A 93 1.22 -7.48 3.11
C THR A 93 1.75 -8.55 4.06
N ARG A 94 2.85 -9.22 3.69
CA ARG A 94 3.49 -10.22 4.55
C ARG A 94 4.08 -9.60 5.82
N GLU A 95 4.70 -8.43 5.69
CA GLU A 95 5.27 -7.67 6.81
C GLU A 95 4.14 -7.22 7.77
N ASP A 96 3.09 -6.57 7.23
CA ASP A 96 1.91 -6.15 8.01
C ASP A 96 1.22 -7.32 8.73
N ALA A 97 1.10 -8.47 8.05
CA ALA A 97 0.53 -9.68 8.64
C ALA A 97 1.40 -10.23 9.79
N SER A 98 2.72 -10.14 9.66
CA SER A 98 3.66 -10.58 10.71
C SER A 98 3.54 -9.70 11.95
N ASP A 99 3.47 -8.38 11.77
CA ASP A 99 3.26 -7.42 12.88
C ASP A 99 1.90 -7.64 13.55
N THR A 100 0.86 -7.89 12.74
CA THR A 100 -0.48 -8.23 13.25
C THR A 100 -0.46 -9.51 14.08
N LEU A 101 0.27 -10.55 13.67
CA LEU A 101 0.41 -11.79 14.44
C LEU A 101 1.08 -11.55 15.80
N VAL A 102 2.12 -10.72 15.85
CA VAL A 102 2.77 -10.35 17.12
C VAL A 102 1.80 -9.60 18.02
N MET A 103 1.05 -8.64 17.49
CA MET A 103 0.03 -7.91 18.25
C MET A 103 -1.05 -8.84 18.80
N LEU A 104 -1.58 -9.74 17.98
CA LEU A 104 -2.61 -10.71 18.40
C LEU A 104 -2.10 -11.62 19.51
N HIS A 105 -0.85 -12.05 19.43
CA HIS A 105 -0.23 -12.86 20.48
C HIS A 105 -0.18 -12.11 21.82
N GLN A 106 0.34 -10.87 21.82
CA GLN A 106 0.41 -10.02 23.01
C GLN A 106 -0.98 -9.71 23.59
N GLN A 107 -1.99 -9.52 22.73
CA GLN A 107 -3.37 -9.33 23.16
C GLN A 107 -3.93 -10.59 23.82
N GLY A 108 -3.66 -11.78 23.26
CA GLY A 108 -4.05 -13.06 23.83
C GLY A 108 -3.48 -13.31 25.22
N GLU A 109 -2.20 -12.97 25.44
CA GLU A 109 -1.58 -13.06 26.76
C GLU A 109 -2.22 -12.12 27.78
N GLN A 110 -2.55 -10.89 27.36
CA GLN A 110 -3.23 -9.92 28.23
C GLN A 110 -4.63 -10.38 28.61
N ILE A 111 -5.39 -10.97 27.68
CA ILE A 111 -6.71 -11.55 27.96
C ILE A 111 -6.57 -12.67 28.98
N THR A 112 -5.60 -13.56 28.79
CA THR A 112 -5.35 -14.69 29.70
C THR A 112 -5.05 -14.21 31.12
N ARG A 113 -4.13 -13.25 31.27
CA ARG A 113 -3.81 -12.64 32.56
C ARG A 113 -5.03 -11.97 33.20
N THR A 114 -5.81 -11.26 32.41
CA THR A 114 -7.03 -10.58 32.90
C THR A 114 -8.07 -11.59 33.39
N HIS A 115 -8.22 -12.70 32.66
CA HIS A 115 -9.10 -13.79 33.05
C HIS A 115 -8.68 -14.42 34.39
N GLU A 116 -7.39 -14.73 34.57
CA GLU A 116 -6.84 -15.27 35.83
C GLU A 116 -7.13 -14.34 37.02
N ILE A 117 -6.91 -13.03 36.85
CA ILE A 117 -7.20 -12.03 37.89
C ILE A 117 -8.70 -12.03 38.22
N THR A 118 -9.55 -12.08 37.19
CA THR A 118 -11.02 -12.07 37.36
C THR A 118 -11.49 -13.30 38.13
N VAL A 119 -10.96 -14.48 37.81
CA VAL A 119 -11.25 -15.73 38.53
C VAL A 119 -10.79 -15.65 39.99
N SER A 120 -9.61 -15.07 40.25
CA SER A 120 -9.12 -14.88 41.61
C SER A 120 -10.06 -13.97 42.42
N ILE A 121 -10.53 -12.87 41.83
CA ILE A 121 -11.47 -11.94 42.46
C ILE A 121 -12.81 -12.62 42.75
N ASP A 122 -13.35 -13.37 41.79
CA ASP A 122 -14.62 -14.09 41.95
C ASP A 122 -14.57 -15.11 43.11
N HIS A 123 -13.46 -15.83 43.21
CA HIS A 123 -13.23 -16.77 44.31
C HIS A 123 -13.06 -16.05 45.66
N ASP A 124 -12.37 -14.91 45.71
CA ASP A 124 -12.27 -14.07 46.91
C ASP A 124 -13.64 -13.57 47.40
N LEU A 125 -14.48 -13.11 46.48
CA LEU A 125 -15.83 -12.66 46.77
C LEU A 125 -16.70 -13.80 47.29
N SER A 126 -16.67 -14.95 46.61
CA SER A 126 -17.41 -16.15 47.00
C SER A 126 -17.05 -16.62 48.40
N ARG A 127 -15.75 -16.62 48.75
CA ARG A 127 -15.29 -16.97 50.11
C ARG A 127 -15.78 -15.99 51.18
N LYS A 128 -15.72 -14.69 50.90
CA LYS A 128 -16.18 -13.65 51.85
C LYS A 128 -17.68 -13.74 52.11
N ILE A 129 -18.47 -14.08 51.09
CA ILE A 129 -19.93 -14.27 51.22
C ILE A 129 -20.25 -15.52 52.05
N LEU A 130 -19.47 -16.61 51.92
CA LEU A 130 -19.74 -17.86 52.64
C LEU A 130 -19.38 -17.79 54.14
N MET A 131 -18.48 -16.88 54.53
CA MET A 131 -17.93 -16.80 55.89
C MET A 131 -18.50 -15.63 56.73
N GLY A 132 -19.37 -14.81 56.16
CA GLY A 132 -20.06 -13.68 56.84
C GLY A 132 -21.52 -13.99 57.11
#